data_AF-A0A1F7CIX6-F1
#
_entry.id   AF-A0A1F7CIX6-F1
#
_cell.length_a   1.000
_cell.length_b   1.000
_cell.length_c   1.000
_cell.angle_alpha   90.00
_cell.angle_beta   90.00
_cell.angle_gamma   90.00
#
_symmetry.space_group_name_H-M   'P 1'
#
loop_
_entity.id
_entity.type
_entity.pdbx_description
1 polymer ?
#
loop_
_entity_poly.entity_id
_entity_poly.type
_entity_poly.pdbx_seq_one_letter_code
_entity_poly.pdbx_strand_id
1 'polypeptide(L)'
;MTIDPVKIPQNVYVEDRIIGSITLRQIIICLLTGGLSYGMFASVKAAGILSAVTGVLAWTPLVVGAAFAFVKINGITLTRFCLLMLEKSDKPAIRVWAPRRGITISIGTASMKSDREVASEKKIEEVNRHKEEKNRRIHELSELLDKGPSDADLVEEPDAVIAEETSAAPTLPVDTTRIRAEPLTENGTLDGIRTLPTASSLIRDIAPPRVS
;
A
#
# COMPACT_ATOMS: atom_id res chain seq x y z
N MET A 1 -8.81 -8.05 34.99
CA MET A 1 -9.90 -8.75 34.28
C MET A 1 -9.37 -10.09 33.81
N THR A 2 -9.91 -11.18 34.32
CA THR A 2 -9.64 -12.54 33.84
C THR A 2 -10.28 -12.67 32.46
N ILE A 3 -9.52 -13.11 31.46
CA ILE A 3 -10.06 -13.36 30.12
C ILE A 3 -10.74 -14.73 30.19
N ASP A 4 -12.06 -14.75 30.10
CA ASP A 4 -12.80 -16.01 30.01
C ASP A 4 -12.46 -16.73 28.70
N PRO A 5 -12.18 -18.05 28.73
CA PRO A 5 -11.80 -18.80 27.55
C PRO A 5 -12.94 -18.82 26.54
N VAL A 6 -12.71 -18.23 25.37
CA VAL A 6 -13.67 -18.23 24.26
C VAL A 6 -13.86 -19.67 23.77
N LYS A 7 -15.07 -20.20 23.93
CA LYS A 7 -15.43 -21.54 23.46
C LYS A 7 -15.48 -21.54 21.93
N ILE A 8 -14.44 -22.09 21.30
CA ILE A 8 -14.42 -22.26 19.85
C ILE A 8 -15.37 -23.41 19.48
N PRO A 9 -16.30 -23.20 18.54
CA PRO A 9 -17.19 -24.26 18.08
C PRO A 9 -16.41 -25.40 17.41
N GLN A 10 -16.77 -26.65 17.71
CA GLN A 10 -16.04 -27.85 17.26
C GLN A 10 -15.98 -28.03 15.72
N ASN A 11 -16.91 -27.41 14.99
CA ASN A 11 -17.04 -27.60 13.54
C ASN A 11 -16.10 -26.72 12.69
N VAL A 12 -15.25 -25.87 13.30
CA VAL A 12 -14.36 -24.97 12.52
C VAL A 12 -13.27 -25.70 11.72
N TYR A 13 -12.99 -26.97 12.03
CA TYR A 13 -11.94 -27.75 11.38
C TYR A 13 -12.44 -28.73 10.32
N VAL A 14 -13.75 -28.78 10.06
CA VAL A 14 -14.31 -29.68 9.05
C VAL A 14 -14.38 -28.95 7.71
N GLU A 15 -13.70 -29.50 6.70
CA GLU A 15 -13.81 -28.99 5.32
C GLU A 15 -15.26 -29.10 4.82
N ASP A 16 -15.68 -28.12 4.03
CA ASP A 16 -17.03 -28.10 3.46
C ASP A 16 -17.23 -29.26 2.45
N ARG A 17 -18.30 -30.03 2.66
CA ARG A 17 -18.66 -31.22 1.87
C ARG A 17 -19.99 -30.96 1.19
N ILE A 18 -19.99 -30.98 -0.14
CA ILE A 18 -21.19 -30.64 -0.92
C ILE A 18 -21.98 -31.91 -1.25
N ILE A 19 -21.31 -32.95 -1.73
CA ILE A 19 -21.96 -34.20 -2.18
C ILE A 19 -21.35 -35.36 -1.41
N GLY A 20 -22.05 -35.79 -0.35
CA GLY A 20 -21.64 -36.93 0.48
C GLY A 20 -20.24 -36.75 1.09
N SER A 21 -19.30 -37.59 0.69
CA SER A 21 -17.91 -37.56 1.17
C SER A 21 -16.97 -36.68 0.33
N ILE A 22 -17.47 -36.01 -0.71
CA ILE A 22 -16.67 -35.20 -1.64
C ILE A 22 -16.65 -33.74 -1.19
N THR A 23 -15.45 -33.15 -1.09
CA THR A 23 -15.27 -31.74 -0.70
C THR A 23 -15.42 -30.80 -1.89
N LEU A 24 -15.78 -29.54 -1.64
CA LEU A 24 -15.87 -28.51 -2.69
C LEU A 24 -14.56 -28.42 -3.49
N ARG A 25 -13.43 -28.50 -2.79
CA ARG A 25 -12.10 -28.45 -3.41
C ARG A 25 -11.88 -29.57 -4.42
N GLN A 26 -12.29 -30.79 -4.08
CA GLN A 26 -12.16 -31.95 -4.97
C GLN A 26 -12.97 -31.77 -6.25
N ILE A 27 -14.20 -31.27 -6.13
CA ILE A 27 -15.07 -30.98 -7.27
C ILE A 27 -14.41 -29.94 -8.19
N ILE A 28 -13.90 -28.84 -7.63
CA ILE A 28 -13.23 -27.80 -8.42
C ILE A 28 -12.01 -28.38 -9.17
N ILE A 29 -11.16 -29.17 -8.51
CA ILE A 29 -9.99 -29.78 -9.14
C ILE A 29 -10.40 -30.71 -10.28
N CYS A 30 -11.40 -31.57 -10.07
CA CYS A 30 -11.91 -32.48 -11.10
C CYS A 30 -12.55 -31.71 -12.27
N LEU A 31 -13.25 -30.61 -12.01
CA LEU A 31 -13.87 -29.80 -13.05
C LEU A 31 -12.82 -29.08 -13.90
N LEU A 32 -11.78 -28.51 -13.29
CA LEU A 32 -10.68 -27.87 -14.03
C LEU A 32 -9.89 -28.87 -14.87
N THR A 33 -9.52 -30.02 -14.28
CA THR A 33 -8.70 -31.03 -14.97
C THR A 33 -9.50 -31.82 -16.01
N GLY A 34 -10.79 -32.06 -15.76
CA GLY A 34 -11.73 -32.63 -16.72
C GLY A 34 -12.04 -31.68 -17.87
N GLY A 35 -12.26 -30.40 -17.58
CA GLY A 35 -12.42 -29.36 -18.59
C GLY A 35 -11.18 -29.24 -19.48
N LEU A 36 -9.98 -29.26 -18.88
CA LEU A 36 -8.71 -29.25 -19.62
C LEU A 36 -8.55 -30.50 -20.50
N SER A 37 -8.85 -31.68 -19.97
CA SER A 37 -8.76 -32.95 -20.72
C SER A 37 -9.75 -32.99 -21.88
N TYR A 38 -10.98 -32.53 -21.65
CA TYR A 38 -11.98 -32.40 -22.70
C TYR A 38 -11.55 -31.38 -23.77
N GLY A 39 -10.97 -30.25 -23.34
CA GLY A 39 -10.37 -29.26 -24.25
C GLY A 39 -9.29 -29.88 -25.12
N MET A 40 -8.33 -30.60 -24.54
CA MET A 40 -7.29 -31.31 -25.28
C MET A 40 -7.88 -32.34 -26.25
N PHE A 41 -8.86 -33.13 -25.81
CA PHE A 41 -9.53 -34.10 -26.66
C PHE A 41 -10.25 -33.43 -27.85
N ALA A 42 -10.97 -32.35 -27.59
CA ALA A 42 -11.65 -31.57 -28.62
C ALA A 42 -10.67 -30.95 -29.63
N SER A 43 -9.53 -30.41 -29.15
CA SER A 43 -8.47 -29.88 -30.02
C SER A 43 -7.85 -30.97 -30.91
N VAL A 44 -7.54 -32.15 -30.36
CA VAL A 44 -7.01 -33.28 -31.13
C VAL A 44 -8.04 -33.78 -32.14
N LYS A 45 -9.33 -33.78 -31.78
CA LYS A 45 -10.43 -34.12 -32.69
C LYS A 45 -10.58 -33.13 -33.83
N ALA A 46 -10.50 -31.84 -33.55
CA ALA A 46 -10.53 -30.81 -34.58
C ALA A 46 -9.32 -30.90 -35.54
N ALA A 47 -8.16 -31.30 -35.04
CA ALA A 47 -6.96 -31.48 -35.85
C ALA A 47 -6.97 -32.75 -36.74
N GLY A 48 -7.93 -33.67 -36.55
CA GLY A 48 -8.04 -34.90 -37.34
C GLY A 48 -7.03 -36.00 -36.97
N ILE A 49 -6.27 -35.82 -35.88
CA ILE A 49 -5.19 -36.75 -35.44
C ILE A 49 -5.76 -37.73 -34.40
N LEU A 50 -6.97 -38.24 -34.62
CA LEU A 50 -7.61 -39.17 -33.69
C LEU A 50 -7.05 -40.59 -33.89
N SER A 51 -6.03 -40.91 -33.12
CA SER A 51 -5.57 -42.27 -32.89
C SER A 51 -6.04 -42.71 -31.50
N ALA A 52 -6.18 -44.01 -31.27
CA ALA A 52 -6.50 -44.54 -29.93
C ALA A 52 -5.48 -44.05 -28.89
N VAL A 53 -4.20 -43.92 -29.28
CA VAL A 53 -3.13 -43.43 -28.41
C VAL A 53 -3.32 -41.96 -28.03
N THR A 54 -3.63 -41.09 -29.00
CA THR A 54 -3.82 -39.65 -28.74
C THR A 54 -5.09 -39.39 -27.94
N GLY A 55 -6.14 -40.21 -28.16
CA GLY A 55 -7.36 -40.19 -27.37
C GLY A 55 -7.10 -40.50 -25.89
N VAL A 56 -6.37 -41.58 -25.59
CA VAL A 56 -6.00 -41.94 -24.21
C VAL A 56 -5.13 -40.86 -23.58
N LEU A 57 -4.17 -40.32 -24.33
CA LEU A 57 -3.26 -39.30 -23.84
C LEU A 57 -3.98 -37.99 -23.47
N ALA A 58 -5.05 -37.63 -24.19
CA ALA A 58 -5.86 -36.45 -23.91
C ALA A 58 -6.61 -36.54 -22.56
N TRP A 59 -6.88 -37.74 -22.05
CA TRP A 59 -7.51 -37.95 -20.73
C TRP A 59 -6.51 -38.01 -19.57
N THR A 60 -5.20 -37.96 -19.84
CA THR A 60 -4.18 -38.00 -18.79
C THR A 60 -4.30 -36.87 -17.76
N PRO A 61 -4.63 -35.62 -18.11
CA PRO A 61 -4.72 -34.55 -17.12
C PRO A 61 -5.85 -34.79 -16.11
N LEU A 62 -6.96 -35.41 -16.50
CA LEU A 62 -8.07 -35.76 -15.62
C LEU A 62 -7.66 -36.87 -14.64
N VAL A 63 -6.93 -37.88 -15.09
CA VAL A 63 -6.45 -38.96 -14.21
C VAL A 63 -5.47 -38.40 -13.18
N VAL A 64 -4.52 -37.56 -13.61
CA VAL A 64 -3.58 -36.88 -12.71
C VAL A 64 -4.33 -35.96 -11.76
N GLY A 65 -5.27 -35.17 -12.26
CA GLY A 65 -6.12 -34.28 -11.46
C GLY A 65 -6.93 -35.00 -10.40
N ALA A 66 -7.53 -36.14 -10.73
CA ALA A 66 -8.25 -36.99 -9.80
C ALA A 66 -7.32 -37.55 -8.71
N ALA A 67 -6.08 -37.92 -9.06
CA ALA A 67 -5.08 -38.31 -8.08
C ALA A 67 -4.79 -37.16 -7.09
N PHE A 68 -4.62 -35.92 -7.58
CA PHE A 68 -4.44 -34.76 -6.70
C PHE A 68 -5.64 -34.44 -5.81
N ALA A 69 -6.86 -34.72 -6.27
CA ALA A 69 -8.08 -34.49 -5.51
C ALA A 69 -8.31 -35.54 -4.40
N PHE A 70 -8.11 -36.82 -4.70
CA PHE A 70 -8.53 -37.92 -3.82
C PHE A 70 -7.38 -38.61 -3.07
N VAL A 71 -6.16 -38.61 -3.60
CA VAL A 71 -5.04 -39.30 -2.95
C VAL A 71 -4.63 -38.52 -1.70
N LYS A 72 -4.54 -39.25 -0.59
CA LYS A 72 -4.02 -38.76 0.69
C LYS A 72 -2.84 -39.61 1.10
N ILE A 73 -1.75 -38.95 1.49
CA ILE A 73 -0.54 -39.58 1.99
C ILE A 73 -0.45 -39.23 3.48
N ASN A 74 -0.50 -40.24 4.36
CA ASN A 74 -0.45 -40.06 5.82
C ASN A 74 -1.46 -39.01 6.35
N GLY A 75 -2.68 -39.02 5.82
CA GLY A 75 -3.75 -38.10 6.24
C GLY A 75 -3.69 -36.69 5.64
N ILE A 76 -2.69 -36.39 4.81
CA ILE A 76 -2.52 -35.09 4.13
C ILE A 76 -2.87 -35.25 2.64
N THR A 77 -3.52 -34.26 2.04
CA THR A 77 -3.85 -34.28 0.60
C THR A 77 -2.58 -34.24 -0.27
N LEU A 78 -2.61 -34.91 -1.43
CA LEU A 78 -1.46 -34.97 -2.35
C LEU A 78 -0.98 -33.56 -2.75
N THR A 79 -1.88 -32.62 -2.99
CA THR A 79 -1.52 -31.22 -3.28
C THR A 79 -0.67 -30.60 -2.17
N ARG A 80 -1.07 -30.78 -0.91
CA ARG A 80 -0.34 -30.23 0.24
C ARG A 80 0.97 -30.97 0.45
N PHE A 81 1.00 -32.28 0.24
CA PHE A 81 2.24 -33.05 0.27
C PHE A 81 3.26 -32.56 -0.76
N CYS A 82 2.83 -32.30 -2.00
CA CYS A 82 3.69 -31.77 -3.05
C CYS A 82 4.22 -30.37 -2.71
N LEU A 83 3.35 -29.49 -2.18
CA LEU A 83 3.76 -28.16 -1.71
C LEU A 83 4.79 -28.24 -0.57
N LEU A 84 4.60 -29.16 0.38
CA LEU A 84 5.56 -29.39 1.47
C LEU A 84 6.88 -29.96 0.96
N MET A 85 6.86 -30.81 -0.07
CA MET A 85 8.07 -31.31 -0.71
C MET A 85 8.81 -30.19 -1.44
N LEU A 86 8.10 -29.31 -2.15
CA LEU A 86 8.68 -28.14 -2.79
C LEU A 86 9.30 -27.19 -1.76
N GLU A 87 8.58 -26.90 -0.67
CA GLU A 87 9.06 -26.08 0.44
C GLU A 87 10.29 -26.72 1.11
N LYS A 88 10.31 -28.06 1.25
CA LYS A 88 11.46 -28.78 1.79
C LYS A 88 12.69 -28.69 0.88
N SER A 89 12.52 -28.66 -0.44
CA SER A 89 13.63 -28.56 -1.39
C SER A 89 14.38 -27.23 -1.30
N ASP A 90 13.69 -26.15 -0.94
CA ASP A 90 14.29 -24.82 -0.75
C ASP A 90 14.97 -24.66 0.63
N LYS A 91 14.52 -25.43 1.63
CA LYS A 91 15.10 -25.37 2.97
C LYS A 91 16.40 -26.18 3.07
N PRO A 92 17.45 -25.62 3.69
CA PRO A 92 18.67 -26.37 3.94
C PRO A 92 18.40 -27.55 4.87
N ALA A 93 18.93 -28.73 4.51
CA ALA A 93 18.78 -29.96 5.30
C ALA A 93 19.49 -29.90 6.67
N ILE A 94 20.42 -28.96 6.83
CA ILE A 94 21.16 -28.75 8.07
C ILE A 94 20.43 -27.76 8.97
N ARG A 95 20.13 -28.19 10.20
CA ARG A 95 19.59 -27.31 11.24
C ARG A 95 20.73 -26.49 11.83
N VAL A 96 20.92 -25.26 11.35
CA VAL A 96 21.90 -24.35 11.94
C VAL A 96 21.27 -23.65 13.15
N TRP A 97 21.92 -23.72 14.29
CA TRP A 97 21.57 -22.92 15.46
C TRP A 97 22.14 -21.51 15.26
N ALA A 98 21.41 -20.68 14.52
CA ALA A 98 21.70 -19.26 14.48
C ALA A 98 21.02 -18.57 15.66
N PRO A 99 21.70 -17.68 16.41
CA PRO A 99 21.02 -16.80 17.35
C PRO A 99 19.99 -16.02 16.51
N ARG A 100 18.70 -16.29 16.76
CA ARG A 100 17.64 -15.54 16.09
C ARG A 100 17.88 -14.09 16.44
N ARG A 101 18.26 -13.27 15.45
CA ARG A 101 18.07 -11.82 15.58
C ARG A 101 16.60 -11.70 15.95
N GLY A 102 16.33 -11.27 17.18
CA GLY A 102 14.98 -11.13 17.68
C GLY A 102 14.19 -10.39 16.62
N ILE A 103 12.95 -10.79 16.40
CA ILE A 103 12.03 -10.01 15.57
C ILE A 103 11.99 -8.64 16.26
N THR A 104 12.68 -7.65 15.69
CA THR A 104 12.49 -6.26 16.06
C THR A 104 11.11 -5.93 15.56
N ILE A 105 10.12 -6.17 16.40
CA ILE A 105 8.79 -5.62 16.22
C ILE A 105 9.02 -4.12 16.44
N SER A 106 9.38 -3.41 15.37
CA SER A 106 8.96 -2.03 15.27
C SER A 106 7.45 -2.14 15.26
N ILE A 107 6.84 -1.91 16.42
CA ILE A 107 5.44 -1.56 16.50
C ILE A 107 5.40 -0.20 15.79
N GLY A 108 5.42 -0.25 14.46
CA GLY A 108 4.95 0.82 13.64
C GLY A 108 3.49 0.91 14.03
N THR A 109 3.19 1.82 14.95
CA THR A 109 1.99 2.60 14.80
C THR A 109 2.15 3.22 13.42
N ALA A 110 1.78 2.47 12.37
CA ALA A 110 1.33 3.06 11.14
C ALA A 110 0.24 4.00 11.62
N SER A 111 0.65 5.25 11.82
CA SER A 111 -0.15 6.31 12.38
C SER A 111 -1.38 6.31 11.50
N MET A 112 -2.49 5.79 12.03
CA MET A 112 -3.78 6.18 11.53
C MET A 112 -3.74 7.69 11.68
N LYS A 113 -3.53 8.40 10.55
CA LYS A 113 -3.51 9.87 10.54
C LYS A 113 -4.67 10.29 11.41
N SER A 114 -4.38 11.05 12.47
CA SER A 114 -5.43 11.39 13.41
C SER A 114 -6.57 12.08 12.65
N ASP A 115 -7.82 11.92 13.07
CA ASP A 115 -8.95 12.55 12.38
C ASP A 115 -8.76 14.07 12.19
N ARG A 116 -7.93 14.71 13.03
CA ARG A 116 -7.49 16.12 12.90
C ARG A 116 -6.58 16.37 11.70
N GLU A 117 -5.65 15.48 11.41
CA GLU A 117 -4.74 15.61 10.26
C GLU A 117 -5.51 15.42 8.95
N VAL A 118 -6.41 14.43 8.89
CA VAL A 118 -7.28 14.20 7.73
C VAL A 118 -8.25 15.38 7.51
N ALA A 119 -8.76 15.99 8.58
CA ALA A 119 -9.59 17.20 8.49
C ALA A 119 -8.79 18.42 8.02
N SER A 120 -7.53 18.55 8.43
CA SER A 120 -6.67 19.65 8.00
C SER A 120 -6.29 19.57 6.52
N GLU A 121 -6.00 18.37 6.01
CA GLU A 121 -5.71 18.14 4.60
C GLU A 121 -6.92 18.45 3.71
N LYS A 122 -8.11 17.99 4.10
CA LYS A 122 -9.37 18.32 3.40
C LYS A 122 -9.64 19.84 3.36
N LYS A 123 -9.38 20.55 4.46
CA LYS A 123 -9.57 22.00 4.52
C LYS A 123 -8.61 22.74 3.59
N ILE A 124 -7.36 22.27 3.48
CA ILE A 124 -6.36 22.84 2.56
C ILE A 124 -6.77 22.59 1.10
N GLU A 125 -7.29 21.41 0.79
CA GLU A 125 -7.79 21.06 -0.54
C GLU A 125 -8.99 21.92 -0.97
N GLU A 126 -9.95 22.16 -0.06
CA GLU A 126 -11.10 23.03 -0.33
C GLU A 126 -10.69 24.49 -0.58
N VAL A 127 -9.72 25.00 0.18
CA VAL A 127 -9.20 26.36 0.00
C VAL A 127 -8.52 26.50 -1.37
N ASN A 128 -7.76 25.50 -1.80
CA ASN A 128 -7.11 25.51 -3.11
C ASN A 128 -8.14 25.46 -4.26
N ARG A 129 -9.17 24.62 -4.14
CA ARG A 129 -10.27 24.56 -5.12
C ARG A 129 -10.99 25.91 -5.24
N HIS A 130 -11.29 26.56 -4.12
CA HIS A 130 -11.93 27.87 -4.13
C HIS A 130 -11.03 28.97 -4.72
N LYS A 131 -9.71 28.88 -4.52
CA LYS A 131 -8.74 29.77 -5.14
C LYS A 131 -8.69 29.60 -6.66
N GLU A 132 -8.72 28.37 -7.15
CA GLU A 132 -8.78 28.06 -8.58
C GLU A 132 -10.08 28.57 -9.23
N GLU A 133 -11.23 28.37 -8.58
CA GLU A 133 -12.50 28.93 -9.05
C GLU A 133 -12.48 30.45 -9.10
N LYS A 134 -11.91 31.11 -8.09
CA LYS A 134 -11.76 32.57 -8.09
C LYS A 134 -10.87 33.05 -9.23
N ASN A 135 -9.76 32.36 -9.49
CA ASN A 135 -8.88 32.69 -10.61
C ASN A 135 -9.60 32.53 -11.95
N ARG A 136 -10.43 31.49 -12.12
CA ARG A 136 -11.25 31.32 -13.32
C ARG A 136 -12.25 32.45 -13.49
N ARG A 137 -12.95 32.85 -12.42
CA ARG A 137 -13.88 34.00 -12.46
C ARG A 137 -13.16 35.31 -12.80
N ILE A 138 -11.97 35.53 -12.27
CA ILE A 138 -11.15 36.71 -12.63
C ILE A 138 -10.78 36.65 -14.12
N HIS A 139 -10.42 35.48 -14.64
CA HIS A 139 -10.14 35.32 -16.07
C HIS A 139 -11.37 35.59 -16.94
N GLU A 140 -12.55 35.07 -16.56
CA GLU A 140 -13.81 35.35 -17.26
C GLU A 140 -14.14 36.85 -17.25
N LEU A 141 -13.96 37.53 -16.12
CA LEU A 141 -14.16 38.98 -16.01
C LEU A 141 -13.12 39.77 -16.83
N SER A 142 -11.87 39.31 -16.88
CA SER A 142 -10.84 39.90 -17.74
C SER A 142 -11.21 39.73 -19.21
N GLU A 143 -11.74 38.57 -19.60
CA GLU A 143 -12.19 38.33 -20.98
C GLU A 143 -13.39 39.20 -21.35
N LEU A 144 -14.34 39.41 -20.42
CA LEU A 144 -15.46 40.33 -20.62
C LEU A 144 -15.01 41.79 -20.70
N LEU A 145 -14.02 42.17 -19.90
CA LEU A 145 -13.42 43.51 -19.94
C LEU A 145 -12.67 43.74 -21.26
N ASP A 146 -11.87 42.77 -21.68
CA ASP A 146 -11.11 42.82 -22.93
C ASP A 146 -12.01 42.83 -24.17
N LYS A 147 -13.20 42.22 -24.08
CA LYS A 147 -14.19 42.27 -25.17
C LYS A 147 -14.77 43.67 -25.38
N GLY A 148 -14.65 44.58 -24.41
CA GLY A 148 -15.13 45.96 -24.51
C GLY A 148 -16.62 46.05 -24.89
N PRO A 149 -17.20 47.25 -25.02
CA PRO A 149 -18.50 47.38 -25.69
C PRO A 149 -18.32 46.91 -27.13
N SER A 150 -18.90 45.77 -27.49
CA SER A 150 -18.96 45.35 -28.90
C SER A 150 -19.60 46.46 -29.70
N ASP A 151 -19.01 46.80 -30.85
CA ASP A 151 -19.40 47.89 -31.77
C ASP A 151 -20.86 47.85 -32.28
N ALA A 152 -21.70 46.95 -31.75
CA ALA A 152 -23.13 46.83 -31.99
C ALA A 152 -24.01 47.67 -31.04
N ASP A 153 -23.49 48.19 -29.92
CA ASP A 153 -24.29 48.93 -28.91
C ASP A 153 -23.84 50.38 -28.68
N LEU A 154 -22.94 50.93 -29.50
CA LEU A 154 -22.55 52.35 -29.45
C LEU A 154 -23.29 53.17 -30.51
N VAL A 155 -24.59 53.39 -30.30
CA VAL A 155 -25.25 54.60 -30.77
C VAL A 155 -24.90 55.70 -29.76
N GLU A 156 -24.11 56.66 -30.26
CA GLU A 156 -23.83 58.03 -29.83
C GLU A 156 -24.16 58.41 -28.36
N GLU A 157 -23.15 58.93 -27.65
CA GLU A 157 -23.13 60.32 -27.15
C GLU A 157 -21.72 60.63 -26.55
N PRO A 158 -21.24 61.90 -26.60
CA PRO A 158 -19.82 62.22 -26.55
C PRO A 158 -19.30 62.78 -25.21
N ASP A 159 -17.98 62.59 -25.03
CA ASP A 159 -17.00 63.39 -24.28
C ASP A 159 -17.35 63.95 -22.89
N ALA A 160 -16.67 63.40 -21.87
CA ALA A 160 -16.37 64.11 -20.64
C ALA A 160 -14.95 63.79 -20.12
N VAL A 161 -14.16 64.85 -20.03
CA VAL A 161 -12.78 64.98 -19.51
C VAL A 161 -12.78 64.83 -17.97
N ILE A 162 -11.58 64.66 -17.36
CA ILE A 162 -11.12 64.97 -15.96
C ILE A 162 -10.52 63.70 -15.29
N ALA A 163 -9.44 63.69 -14.51
CA ALA A 163 -8.25 64.50 -14.25
C ALA A 163 -7.38 63.66 -13.28
N GLU A 164 -6.08 63.94 -13.18
CA GLU A 164 -5.18 63.31 -12.20
C GLU A 164 -5.52 63.71 -10.76
N GLU A 165 -5.55 62.74 -9.84
CA GLU A 165 -5.33 62.99 -8.42
C GLU A 165 -4.33 62.00 -7.81
N THR A 166 -3.28 62.58 -7.25
CA THR A 166 -2.26 61.94 -6.43
C THR A 166 -2.78 61.81 -4.99
N SER A 167 -2.69 60.63 -4.35
CA SER A 167 -2.70 60.56 -2.88
C SER A 167 -2.15 59.24 -2.32
N ALA A 168 -1.06 59.37 -1.55
CA ALA A 168 -0.71 58.70 -0.30
C ALA A 168 -0.73 57.16 -0.20
N ALA A 169 0.48 56.56 -0.16
CA ALA A 169 0.70 55.22 0.40
C ALA A 169 0.87 55.29 1.94
N PRO A 170 0.21 54.42 2.74
CA PRO A 170 0.35 54.41 4.20
C PRO A 170 1.63 53.71 4.68
N THR A 171 2.20 54.20 5.79
CA THR A 171 3.44 53.74 6.44
C THR A 171 3.26 52.44 7.22
N LEU A 172 4.29 51.57 7.25
CA LEU A 172 4.27 50.29 7.96
C LEU A 172 4.36 50.46 9.50
N PRO A 173 3.70 49.58 10.28
CA PRO A 173 3.45 49.77 11.72
C PRO A 173 4.54 49.27 12.68
N VAL A 174 5.78 48.98 12.23
CA VAL A 174 6.81 48.37 13.11
C VAL A 174 8.13 49.15 13.07
N ASP A 175 8.50 49.72 14.22
CA ASP A 175 9.81 50.32 14.48
C ASP A 175 10.87 49.23 14.71
N THR A 176 11.78 49.07 13.75
CA THR A 176 12.83 48.03 13.75
C THR A 176 14.01 48.36 14.67
N THR A 177 14.05 49.56 15.26
CA THR A 177 15.16 50.04 16.12
C THR A 177 15.10 49.50 17.56
N ARG A 178 14.02 48.83 17.96
CA ARG A 178 13.82 48.27 19.31
C ARG A 178 14.30 46.84 19.51
N ILE A 179 14.73 46.15 18.47
CA ILE A 179 15.12 44.74 18.56
C ILE A 179 16.65 44.65 18.69
N ARG A 180 17.15 44.24 19.87
CA ARG A 180 18.54 43.82 20.06
C ARG A 180 18.54 42.42 20.68
N ALA A 181 19.26 41.50 20.04
CA ALA A 181 19.55 40.18 20.58
C ALA A 181 20.93 40.19 21.28
N GLU A 182 21.03 39.60 22.47
CA GLU A 182 22.31 39.39 23.14
C GLU A 182 23.03 38.18 22.52
N PRO A 183 24.37 38.22 22.37
CA PRO A 183 25.12 37.09 21.83
C PRO A 183 25.28 35.96 22.87
N LEU A 184 25.19 34.71 22.40
CA LEU A 184 25.45 33.51 23.20
C LEU A 184 26.88 33.55 23.78
N THR A 185 27.02 33.36 25.09
CA THR A 185 28.31 33.11 25.73
C THR A 185 28.60 31.60 25.71
N GLU A 186 29.77 31.22 25.21
CA GLU A 186 30.14 29.82 24.89
C GLU A 186 30.33 28.87 26.10
N ASN A 187 30.16 29.32 27.35
CA ASN A 187 30.48 28.50 28.53
C ASN A 187 29.38 28.41 29.60
N GLY A 188 28.12 28.64 29.23
CA GLY A 188 26.97 28.42 30.11
C GLY A 188 26.52 26.97 30.12
N THR A 189 26.95 26.17 31.11
CA THR A 189 26.37 24.86 31.40
C THR A 189 24.94 25.05 31.94
N LEU A 190 23.94 24.80 31.09
CA LEU A 190 22.55 24.64 31.51
C LEU A 190 22.42 23.36 32.35
N ASP A 191 21.85 23.52 33.55
CA ASP A 191 21.42 22.47 34.48
C ASP A 191 22.38 21.30 34.70
N GLY A 192 23.33 21.47 35.63
CA GLY A 192 23.69 20.46 36.65
C GLY A 192 24.15 19.06 36.25
N ILE A 193 24.26 18.72 34.96
CA ILE A 193 24.64 17.38 34.51
C ILE A 193 26.16 17.30 34.42
N ARG A 194 26.78 16.62 35.39
CA ARG A 194 28.17 16.15 35.27
C ARG A 194 28.25 15.14 34.12
N THR A 195 28.92 15.50 33.03
CA THR A 195 29.37 14.53 32.04
C THR A 195 30.57 13.78 32.59
N LEU A 196 30.37 12.53 33.01
CA LEU A 196 31.47 11.63 33.35
C LEU A 196 32.26 11.27 32.07
N PRO A 197 33.59 11.14 32.14
CA PRO A 197 34.40 10.75 30.99
C PRO A 197 34.04 9.32 30.56
N THR A 198 33.59 9.18 29.33
CA THR A 198 33.19 7.92 28.70
C THR A 198 34.38 6.96 28.65
N ALA A 199 34.36 5.93 29.49
CA ALA A 199 35.31 4.81 29.42
C ALA A 199 35.05 4.02 28.12
N SER A 200 36.03 3.99 27.24
CA SER A 200 35.99 3.35 25.91
C SER A 200 35.99 1.81 25.93
N SER A 201 35.76 1.18 27.09
CA SER A 201 35.88 -0.28 27.25
C SER A 201 34.61 -1.07 26.96
N LEU A 202 33.45 -0.42 26.78
CA LEU A 202 32.16 -1.09 26.55
C LEU A 202 31.81 -1.33 25.07
N ILE A 203 32.65 -0.93 24.11
CA ILE A 203 32.38 -1.04 22.66
C ILE A 203 33.17 -2.20 22.01
N ARG A 204 33.54 -3.24 22.76
CA ARG A 204 34.20 -4.42 22.17
C ARG A 204 33.24 -5.51 21.68
N ASP A 205 31.99 -5.51 22.13
CA ASP A 205 31.06 -6.62 21.85
C ASP A 205 30.14 -6.43 20.64
N ILE A 206 30.26 -5.29 19.92
CA ILE A 206 29.39 -4.96 18.77
C ILE A 206 30.12 -5.14 17.42
N ALA A 207 31.43 -5.36 17.41
CA ALA A 207 32.17 -5.50 16.16
C ALA A 207 32.10 -6.95 15.60
N PRO A 208 31.69 -7.15 14.34
CA PRO A 208 31.74 -8.47 13.71
C PRO A 208 33.20 -8.94 13.54
N PRO A 209 33.44 -10.27 13.51
CA PRO A 209 34.79 -10.81 13.42
C PRO A 209 35.46 -10.38 12.11
N ARG A 210 36.69 -9.87 12.21
CA ARG A 210 37.53 -9.59 11.04
C ARG A 210 37.97 -10.91 10.43
N VAL A 211 37.58 -11.14 9.19
CA VAL A 211 38.01 -12.29 8.39
C VAL A 211 39.45 -12.03 7.96
N SER A 212 40.36 -12.91 8.35
CA SER A 212 41.75 -13.00 7.86
C SER A 212 41.82 -13.85 6.60
#